data_AF-E1B223-F1
#
_entry.id   AF-E1B223-F1
#
_cell.length_a   1.000
_cell.length_b   1.000
_cell.length_c   1.000
_cell.angle_alpha   90.00
_cell.angle_beta   90.00
_cell.angle_gamma   90.00
#
_symmetry.space_group_name_H-M   'P 1'
#
loop_
_entity.id
_entity.type
_entity.pdbx_description
1 polymer ?
#
loop_
_entity_poly.entity_id
_entity_poly.type
_entity_poly.pdbx_seq_one_letter_code
_entity_poly.pdbx_strand_id
1 'polypeptide(L)' 'MSGQRSRRQWGWYPLTDDWAARIVAESGVRSGEFVVDLGAGHGALTAHLVAAGARVLAVELHPGRARHLRSRFAEEDV' A
#
# COMPACT_ATOMS: atom_id res chain seq x y z
N MET A 1 1.92 21.06 10.33
CA MET A 1 1.95 21.75 9.01
C MET A 1 2.40 20.85 7.84
N SER A 2 3.09 19.72 8.06
CA SER A 2 3.56 18.81 6.99
C SER A 2 2.42 18.09 6.23
N GLY A 3 1.35 17.68 6.91
CA GLY A 3 0.23 16.94 6.30
C GLY A 3 -0.51 17.72 5.22
N GLN A 4 -0.67 19.04 5.37
CA GLN A 4 -1.37 19.90 4.40
C GLN A 4 -0.57 20.08 3.10
N ARG A 5 0.76 20.22 3.19
CA ARG A 5 1.66 20.25 2.03
C ARG A 5 1.65 18.93 1.29
N SER A 6 1.68 17.81 2.02
CA SER A 6 1.71 16.50 1.38
C SER A 6 0.40 16.20 0.62
N ARG A 7 -0.76 16.59 1.16
CA ARG A 7 -2.06 16.50 0.45
C ARG A 7 -2.07 17.28 -0.86
N ARG A 8 -1.59 18.52 -0.85
CA ARG A 8 -1.62 19.41 -2.05
C ARG A 8 -0.63 18.99 -3.13
N GLN A 9 0.54 18.52 -2.75
CA GLN A 9 1.61 18.17 -3.70
C GLN A 9 1.52 16.72 -4.19
N TRP A 10 1.07 15.80 -3.34
CA TRP A 10 1.12 14.35 -3.60
C TRP A 10 -0.26 13.68 -3.63
N GLY A 11 -1.35 14.43 -3.42
CA GLY A 11 -2.70 13.85 -3.35
C GLY A 11 -2.85 12.81 -2.24
N TRP A 12 -2.06 12.91 -1.16
CA TRP A 12 -1.96 11.84 -0.17
C TRP A 12 -3.08 11.90 0.88
N TYR A 13 -3.96 10.90 0.83
CA TYR A 13 -5.03 10.64 1.80
C TYR A 13 -4.87 9.22 2.33
N PRO A 14 -4.12 9.00 3.42
CA PRO A 14 -3.87 7.65 3.93
C PRO A 14 -5.18 7.01 4.41
N LEU A 15 -5.40 5.75 4.02
CA LEU A 15 -6.46 4.93 4.58
C LEU A 15 -6.16 4.60 6.04
N THR A 16 -7.21 4.51 6.85
CA THR A 16 -7.14 3.78 8.12
C THR A 16 -7.11 2.28 7.83
N ASP A 17 -6.62 1.50 8.81
CA ASP A 17 -6.50 0.05 8.66
C ASP A 17 -7.83 -0.63 8.32
N ASP A 18 -8.92 -0.29 9.02
CA ASP A 18 -10.26 -0.87 8.78
C ASP A 18 -10.75 -0.68 7.33
N TRP A 19 -10.48 0.50 6.74
CA TRP A 19 -10.88 0.76 5.35
C TRP A 19 -9.99 0.02 4.36
N ALA A 20 -8.71 -0.12 4.66
CA ALA A 20 -7.79 -0.90 3.83
C ALA A 20 -8.18 -2.39 3.81
N ALA A 21 -8.45 -2.97 4.99
CA ALA A 21 -8.93 -4.34 5.12
C ALA A 21 -10.23 -4.58 4.33
N ARG A 22 -11.19 -3.66 4.46
CA ARG A 22 -12.47 -3.74 3.75
C ARG A 22 -12.30 -3.70 2.24
N ILE A 23 -11.49 -2.79 1.71
CA ILE A 23 -11.23 -2.68 0.27
C ILE A 23 -10.61 -3.96 -0.28
N VAL A 24 -9.61 -4.53 0.42
CA VAL A 24 -8.98 -5.78 -0.03
C VAL A 24 -9.99 -6.93 0.01
N ALA A 25 -10.79 -7.05 1.07
CA ALA A 25 -11.83 -8.07 1.14
C ALA A 25 -12.88 -7.96 0.01
N GLU A 26 -13.30 -6.74 -0.33
CA GLU A 26 -14.28 -6.49 -1.41
C GLU A 26 -13.67 -6.61 -2.82
N SER A 27 -12.34 -6.53 -2.97
CA SER A 27 -11.65 -6.64 -4.27
C SER A 27 -11.74 -8.04 -4.89
N GLY A 28 -11.99 -9.07 -4.09
CA GLY A 28 -12.03 -10.46 -4.54
C GLY A 28 -10.66 -11.09 -4.84
N VAL A 29 -9.56 -10.43 -4.45
CA VAL A 29 -8.19 -10.94 -4.61
C VAL A 29 -8.04 -12.33 -3.99
N ARG A 30 -7.29 -13.20 -4.66
CA ARG A 30 -7.02 -14.56 -4.21
C ARG A 30 -5.53 -14.79 -4.01
N SER A 31 -5.21 -15.75 -3.15
CA SER A 31 -3.82 -16.20 -2.94
C SER A 31 -3.17 -16.58 -4.28
N GLY A 32 -1.94 -16.11 -4.50
CA GLY A 32 -1.15 -16.35 -5.69
C GLY A 32 -1.43 -15.39 -6.85
N GLU A 33 -2.48 -14.55 -6.78
CA GLU A 33 -2.73 -13.53 -7.80
C GLU A 33 -1.68 -12.42 -7.72
N PHE A 34 -1.32 -11.88 -8.89
CA PHE A 34 -0.42 -10.75 -8.98
C PHE A 34 -1.20 -9.43 -8.99
N VAL A 35 -0.90 -8.55 -8.04
CA VAL A 35 -1.63 -7.29 -7.82
C VAL A 35 -0.69 -6.11 -7.83
N VAL A 36 -1.09 -5.02 -8.49
CA VAL A 36 -0.33 -3.77 -8.49
C VAL A 36 -1.00 -2.77 -7.53
N ASP A 37 -0.30 -2.40 -6.45
CA ASP A 37 -0.73 -1.37 -5.51
C ASP A 37 -0.15 0.00 -5.94
N LEU A 38 -0.92 0.74 -6.73
CA LEU A 38 -0.52 2.05 -7.28
C LEU A 38 -0.73 3.17 -6.26
N GLY A 39 0.36 3.83 -5.86
CA GLY A 39 0.31 4.84 -4.81
C GLY A 39 0.27 4.21 -3.42
N ALA A 40 1.06 3.16 -3.21
CA ALA A 40 1.05 2.31 -2.02
C ALA A 40 1.20 3.07 -0.68
N GLY A 41 1.73 4.30 -0.70
CA GLY A 41 1.81 5.13 0.50
C GLY A 41 2.76 4.50 1.51
N HIS A 42 2.26 4.23 2.71
CA HIS A 42 2.99 3.46 3.73
C HIS A 42 2.62 1.97 3.74
N GLY A 43 1.87 1.51 2.74
CA GLY A 43 1.50 0.11 2.55
C GLY A 43 0.23 -0.28 3.27
N ALA A 44 -0.76 0.62 3.33
CA ALA A 44 -2.04 0.33 3.97
C ALA A 44 -2.76 -0.83 3.24
N LEU A 45 -2.90 -0.75 1.91
CA LEU A 45 -3.45 -1.85 1.11
C LEU A 45 -2.44 -2.99 0.95
N THR A 46 -1.18 -2.65 0.65
CA THR A 46 -0.09 -3.63 0.50
C THR A 46 -0.08 -4.70 1.60
N ALA A 47 -0.19 -4.29 2.87
CA ALA A 47 -0.16 -5.24 4.00
C ALA A 47 -1.31 -6.27 3.94
N HIS A 48 -2.52 -5.81 3.63
CA HIS A 48 -3.70 -6.67 3.54
C HIS A 48 -3.67 -7.54 2.28
N LEU A 49 -3.13 -7.04 1.16
CA LEU A 49 -2.91 -7.82 -0.06
C LEU A 49 -1.92 -8.97 0.16
N VAL A 50 -0.80 -8.69 0.83
CA VAL A 50 0.19 -9.70 1.21
C VAL A 50 -0.42 -10.72 2.18
N ALA A 51 -1.16 -10.27 3.18
CA ALA A 51 -1.84 -11.16 4.12
C ALA A 51 -2.89 -12.07 3.44
N ALA A 52 -3.51 -11.60 2.35
CA ALA A 52 -4.39 -12.42 1.51
C ALA A 52 -3.63 -13.44 0.63
N GLY A 53 -2.30 -13.44 0.66
CA GLY A 53 -1.44 -14.34 -0.10
C GLY A 53 -1.20 -13.88 -1.55
N ALA A 54 -1.52 -12.63 -1.88
CA ALA A 54 -1.22 -12.06 -3.19
C ALA A 54 0.28 -11.80 -3.36
N ARG A 55 0.75 -11.83 -4.60
CA ARG A 55 2.08 -11.36 -5.00
C ARG A 55 1.93 -9.91 -5.41
N VAL A 56 2.55 -8.99 -4.68
CA VAL A 56 2.25 -7.56 -4.85
C VAL A 56 3.36 -6.88 -5.63
N LEU A 57 3.03 -5.85 -6.40
CA LEU A 57 3.97 -4.84 -6.86
C LEU A 57 3.54 -3.49 -6.29
N ALA A 58 4.23 -3.04 -5.26
CA ALA A 58 3.96 -1.75 -4.64
C ALA A 58 4.67 -0.60 -5.38
N VAL A 59 3.90 0.32 -5.96
CA VAL A 59 4.43 1.48 -6.68
C VAL A 59 4.20 2.75 -5.88
N GLU A 60 5.27 3.47 -5.55
CA GLU A 60 5.21 4.72 -4.81
C GLU A 60 6.22 5.74 -5.36
N LEU A 61 5.72 6.95 -5.64
CA LEU A 61 6.50 8.03 -6.24
C LEU A 61 7.30 8.83 -5.20
N HIS A 62 6.79 8.97 -3.98
CA HIS A 62 7.47 9.72 -2.94
C HIS A 62 8.63 8.91 -2.36
N PRO A 63 9.88 9.40 -2.49
CA PRO A 63 11.08 8.59 -2.22
C PRO A 63 11.18 8.13 -0.77
N GLY A 64 10.72 8.95 0.19
CA GLY A 64 10.71 8.58 1.60
C GLY A 64 9.72 7.45 1.91
N ARG A 65 8.58 7.41 1.20
CA ARG A 65 7.55 6.38 1.39
C ARG A 65 7.96 5.08 0.70
N ALA A 66 8.53 5.18 -0.50
CA ALA A 66 9.14 4.04 -1.19
C ALA A 66 10.24 3.37 -0.35
N ARG A 67 11.09 4.15 0.33
CA ARG A 67 12.10 3.59 1.25
C ARG A 67 11.45 2.91 2.46
N HIS A 68 10.40 3.50 3.02
CA HIS A 68 9.65 2.90 4.11
C HIS A 68 9.04 1.55 3.69
N LEU A 69 8.40 1.48 2.51
CA LEU A 69 7.83 0.25 1.96
C LEU A 69 8.89 -0.86 1.83
N ARG A 70 10.05 -0.55 1.21
CA ARG A 70 11.16 -1.50 1.07
C ARG A 70 11.67 -2.04 2.40
N SER A 71 11.69 -1.21 3.44
CA SER A 71 12.11 -1.65 4.77
C SER A 71 11.03 -2.43 5.51
N ARG A 72 9.75 -2.09 5.27
CA ARG A 72 8.61 -2.71 5.93
C ARG A 72 8.34 -4.11 5.40
N PHE A 73 8.44 -4.29 4.09
CA PHE A 73 8.11 -5.53 3.38
C PHE A 73 9.36 -6.27 2.88
N ALA A 74 10.45 -6.21 3.63
CA ALA A 74 11.74 -6.75 3.19
C ALA A 74 11.77 -8.29 3.07
N GLU A 75 10.84 -8.97 3.75
CA GLU A 75 10.78 -10.43 3.87
C GLU A 75 9.56 -11.02 3.15
N GLU A 76 8.82 -10.19 2.40
CA GLU A 76 7.57 -10.53 1.72
C GLU A 76 7.72 -10.42 0.19
N ASP A 77 6.90 -11.14 -0.59
CA ASP A 77 6.91 -11.07 -2.07
C ASP A 77 6.14 -9.83 -2.58
N VAL A 78 6.78 -8.65 -2.51
CA VAL A 78 6.23 -7.29 -2.74
C VAL A 78 7.16 -6.37 -3.55
#